data_AF-A0A372FFI7-F1
#
_entry.id   AF-A0A372FFI7-F1
#
_cell.length_a   1.000
_cell.length_b   1.000
_cell.length_c   1.000
_cell.angle_alpha   90.00
_cell.angle_beta   90.00
_cell.angle_gamma   90.00
#
_symmetry.space_group_name_H-M   'P 1'
#
loop_
_entity.id
_entity.type
_entity.pdbx_description
1 polymer ?
#
loop_
_entity_poly.entity_id
_entity_poly.type
_entity_poly.pdbx_seq_one_letter_code
_entity_poly.pdbx_strand_id
1 'polypeptide(L)'
;MKNILVLCTGNSCRSQIAEGYLKHFAGDKAKVYSAGVETHGVNPKAIATMQEDGIDISGHTSNNVNEYLDIDFDFVITVCDNAKERCPYFPTEAKKFHYNFPDPAKFQGDVEETKVEFRRVRGLIKEYCRKFVEDNL
;
A
#
# COMPACT_ATOMS: atom_id res chain seq x y z
N MET A 1 -6.24 2.35 19.40
CA MET A 1 -6.32 2.21 17.94
C MET A 1 -4.95 2.52 17.37
N LYS A 2 -4.39 1.65 16.54
CA LYS A 2 -3.04 1.80 15.98
C LYS A 2 -3.06 2.63 14.70
N ASN A 3 -2.00 3.39 14.42
CA ASN A 3 -1.83 4.08 13.14
C ASN A 3 -0.80 3.35 12.28
N ILE A 4 -1.19 2.99 11.04
CA ILE A 4 -0.33 2.29 10.08
C ILE A 4 -0.14 3.17 8.84
N LEU A 5 1.12 3.40 8.44
CA LEU A 5 1.47 4.07 7.20
C LEU A 5 2.06 3.08 6.19
N VAL A 6 1.52 3.04 4.98
CA VAL A 6 2.11 2.29 3.87
C VAL A 6 2.78 3.21 2.87
N LEU A 7 4.07 3.03 2.62
CA LEU A 7 4.87 3.86 1.73
C LEU A 7 5.25 3.10 0.45
N CYS A 8 4.98 3.73 -0.70
CA CYS A 8 5.62 3.36 -1.96
C CYS A 8 6.20 4.61 -2.66
N THR A 9 6.61 4.50 -3.93
CA THR A 9 7.17 5.65 -4.64
C THR A 9 6.11 6.68 -4.99
N GLY A 10 5.10 6.29 -5.80
CA GLY A 10 4.12 7.23 -6.37
C GLY A 10 2.70 7.14 -5.81
N ASN A 11 2.51 6.35 -4.74
CA ASN A 11 1.20 6.06 -4.13
C ASN A 11 0.07 5.74 -5.13
N SER A 12 0.35 4.82 -6.05
CA SER A 12 -0.53 4.56 -7.19
C SER A 12 -1.07 3.13 -7.26
N CYS A 13 -0.22 2.11 -7.03
CA CYS A 13 -0.61 0.70 -7.12
C CYS A 13 -0.44 -0.04 -5.79
N ARG A 14 0.80 -0.43 -5.46
CA ARG A 14 1.10 -1.36 -4.36
C ARG A 14 0.63 -0.84 -3.00
N SER A 15 0.92 0.42 -2.67
CA SER A 15 0.49 0.97 -1.38
C SER A 15 -1.03 1.21 -1.30
N GLN A 16 -1.70 1.44 -2.44
CA GLN A 16 -3.17 1.56 -2.49
C GLN A 16 -3.85 0.21 -2.26
N ILE A 17 -3.34 -0.85 -2.90
CA ILE A 17 -3.79 -2.24 -2.67
C ILE A 17 -3.56 -2.65 -1.21
N ALA A 18 -2.38 -2.34 -0.67
CA ALA A 18 -2.03 -2.65 0.71
C ALA A 18 -2.90 -1.88 1.72
N GLU A 19 -3.20 -0.60 1.48
CA GLU A 19 -4.13 0.16 2.31
C GLU A 19 -5.52 -0.48 2.34
N GLY A 20 -6.05 -0.88 1.18
CA GLY A 20 -7.35 -1.56 1.10
C GLY A 20 -7.39 -2.86 1.90
N TYR A 21 -6.39 -3.73 1.75
CA TYR A 21 -6.34 -4.98 2.52
C TYR A 21 -6.09 -4.78 4.01
N LEU A 22 -5.20 -3.87 4.40
CA LEU A 22 -4.94 -3.59 5.81
C LEU A 22 -6.20 -3.04 6.49
N LYS A 23 -6.94 -2.11 5.85
CA LYS A 23 -8.24 -1.65 6.38
C LYS A 23 -9.22 -2.81 6.52
N HIS A 24 -9.33 -3.65 5.50
CA HIS A 24 -10.24 -4.79 5.50
C HIS A 24 -9.93 -5.78 6.63
N PHE A 25 -8.67 -6.15 6.82
CA PHE A 25 -8.28 -7.13 7.85
C PHE A 25 -8.21 -6.53 9.27
N ALA A 26 -7.79 -5.28 9.42
CA ALA A 26 -7.65 -4.64 10.73
C ALA A 26 -9.00 -4.23 11.34
N GLY A 27 -10.01 -3.92 10.51
CA GLY A 27 -11.28 -3.36 10.97
C GLY A 27 -11.03 -2.13 11.85
N ASP A 28 -11.67 -2.08 13.03
CA ASP A 28 -11.56 -0.95 13.97
C ASP A 28 -10.27 -0.95 14.81
N LYS A 29 -9.39 -1.94 14.66
CA LYS A 29 -8.15 -2.03 15.45
C LYS A 29 -7.12 -0.99 15.03
N ALA A 30 -7.12 -0.59 13.76
CA ALA A 30 -6.13 0.33 13.21
C ALA A 30 -6.71 1.29 12.18
N LYS A 31 -6.17 2.52 12.18
CA LYS A 31 -6.36 3.49 11.10
C LYS A 31 -5.18 3.37 10.14
N VAL A 32 -5.50 3.17 8.87
CA VAL A 32 -4.50 2.88 7.83
C VAL A 32 -4.45 4.03 6.84
N TYR A 33 -3.23 4.41 6.48
CA TYR A 33 -2.90 5.46 5.54
C TYR A 33 -1.93 4.91 4.50
N SER A 34 -1.93 5.47 3.29
CA SER A 34 -0.85 5.25 2.33
C SER A 34 -0.35 6.54 1.73
N ALA A 35 0.95 6.57 1.42
CA ALA A 35 1.61 7.73 0.84
C ALA A 35 2.72 7.32 -0.13
N GLY A 36 3.17 8.33 -0.87
CA GLY A 36 4.30 8.25 -1.77
C GLY A 36 5.29 9.38 -1.48
N VAL A 37 6.55 9.18 -1.89
CA VAL A 37 7.50 10.29 -2.00
C VAL A 37 7.09 11.22 -3.15
N GLU A 38 6.42 10.66 -4.15
CA GLU A 38 5.77 11.31 -5.30
C GLU A 38 4.27 10.96 -5.29
N THR A 39 3.47 11.70 -6.04
CA THR A 39 2.03 11.43 -6.22
C THR A 39 1.70 11.24 -7.70
N HIS A 40 1.20 10.06 -8.07
CA HIS A 40 0.88 9.72 -9.46
C HIS A 40 -0.61 9.43 -9.70
N GLY A 41 -1.45 9.68 -8.70
CA GLY A 41 -2.86 9.29 -8.74
C GLY A 41 -3.07 7.80 -8.48
N VAL A 42 -4.28 7.43 -8.07
CA VAL A 42 -4.64 6.02 -7.83
C VAL A 42 -4.78 5.32 -9.18
N ASN A 43 -4.07 4.20 -9.37
CA ASN A 43 -4.09 3.49 -10.64
C ASN A 43 -5.46 2.84 -10.89
N PRO A 44 -6.15 3.14 -12.01
CA PRO A 44 -7.45 2.54 -12.32
C PRO A 44 -7.43 1.01 -12.36
N LYS A 45 -6.30 0.41 -12.79
CA LYS A 45 -6.14 -1.06 -12.77
C LYS A 45 -6.06 -1.58 -11.35
N ALA A 46 -5.45 -0.85 -10.40
CA ALA A 46 -5.44 -1.24 -9.00
C ALA A 46 -6.87 -1.20 -8.41
N ILE A 47 -7.66 -0.18 -8.73
CA ILE A 47 -9.08 -0.08 -8.34
C ILE A 47 -9.85 -1.29 -8.87
N ALA A 48 -9.79 -1.54 -10.18
CA ALA A 48 -10.49 -2.66 -10.82
C ALA A 48 -10.07 -4.02 -10.22
N THR A 49 -8.78 -4.21 -9.96
CA THR A 49 -8.26 -5.46 -9.39
C THR A 49 -8.73 -5.64 -7.93
N MET A 50 -8.87 -4.57 -7.14
CA MET A 50 -9.39 -4.68 -5.77
C MET A 50 -10.91 -4.93 -5.73
N GLN A 51 -11.67 -4.38 -6.68
CA GLN A 51 -13.10 -4.63 -6.80
C GLN A 51 -13.43 -6.11 -7.03
N GLU A 52 -12.56 -6.87 -7.72
CA GLU A 52 -12.72 -8.33 -7.87
C GLU A 52 -12.71 -9.08 -6.52
N ASP A 53 -12.04 -8.51 -5.51
CA ASP A 53 -12.01 -9.04 -4.14
C ASP A 53 -13.10 -8.41 -3.25
N GLY A 54 -14.00 -7.59 -3.82
CA GLY A 54 -15.06 -6.89 -3.09
C GLY A 54 -14.59 -5.70 -2.25
N ILE A 55 -13.36 -5.21 -2.46
CA ILE A 55 -12.79 -4.06 -1.73
C ILE A 55 -12.77 -2.86 -2.66
N ASP A 56 -13.56 -1.83 -2.33
CA ASP A 56 -13.57 -0.58 -3.09
C ASP A 56 -12.50 0.38 -2.58
N ILE A 57 -11.54 0.71 -3.45
CA ILE A 57 -10.51 1.74 -3.20
C ILE A 57 -10.68 2.95 -4.13
N SER A 58 -11.82 3.07 -4.84
CA SER A 58 -12.06 4.17 -5.78
C SER A 58 -12.12 5.55 -5.12
N GLY A 59 -12.50 5.59 -3.84
CA GLY A 59 -12.50 6.80 -3.01
C GLY A 59 -11.16 7.14 -2.37
N HIS A 60 -10.11 6.34 -2.58
CA HIS A 60 -8.78 6.66 -2.09
C HIS A 60 -8.16 7.84 -2.85
N THR A 61 -7.19 8.50 -2.22
CA THR A 61 -6.39 9.57 -2.80
C THR A 61 -4.93 9.15 -2.90
N SER A 62 -4.19 9.75 -3.83
CA SER A 62 -2.74 9.58 -3.95
C SER A 62 -2.05 10.71 -3.21
N ASN A 63 -1.63 10.45 -1.98
CA ASN A 63 -1.11 11.45 -1.04
C ASN A 63 0.42 11.42 -0.97
N ASN A 64 0.99 12.58 -0.68
CA ASN A 64 2.40 12.72 -0.40
C ASN A 64 2.69 12.41 1.07
N VAL A 65 3.83 11.80 1.35
CA VAL A 65 4.26 11.47 2.74
C VAL A 65 4.34 12.71 3.65
N ASN A 66 4.62 13.89 3.08
CA ASN A 66 4.69 15.13 3.84
C ASN A 66 3.33 15.57 4.42
N GLU A 67 2.21 15.08 3.89
CA GLU A 67 0.87 15.36 4.41
C GLU A 67 0.61 14.68 5.76
N TYR A 68 1.46 13.72 6.14
CA TYR A 68 1.27 12.89 7.33
C TYR A 68 2.36 13.07 8.38
N LEU A 69 3.14 14.15 8.31
CA LEU A 69 4.23 14.41 9.26
C LEU A 69 3.76 14.62 10.70
N ASP A 70 2.53 15.12 10.88
CA ASP A 70 1.93 15.39 12.19
C ASP A 70 1.19 14.16 12.79
N ILE A 71 1.26 13.00 12.13
CA ILE A 71 0.61 11.78 12.58
C ILE A 71 1.63 10.87 13.26
N ASP A 72 1.37 10.56 14.53
CA ASP A 72 2.13 9.53 15.24
C ASP A 72 1.74 8.14 14.74
N PHE A 73 2.67 7.50 14.02
CA PHE A 73 2.52 6.15 13.51
C PHE A 73 3.07 5.12 14.50
N ASP A 74 2.35 4.02 14.68
CA ASP A 74 2.87 2.83 15.38
C ASP A 74 3.67 1.95 14.43
N PHE A 75 3.27 1.93 13.15
CA PHE A 75 3.83 1.06 12.13
C PHE A 75 4.01 1.80 10.80
N VAL A 76 5.19 1.60 10.18
CA VAL A 76 5.47 2.06 8.82
C VAL A 76 5.87 0.87 7.96
N ILE A 77 5.18 0.65 6.85
CA ILE A 77 5.39 -0.46 5.93
C ILE A 77 5.86 0.09 4.59
N THR A 78 7.09 -0.23 4.18
CA THR A 78 7.59 0.11 2.83
C THR A 78 7.38 -1.06 1.88
N VAL A 79 6.66 -0.81 0.78
CA VAL A 79 6.22 -1.87 -0.17
C VAL A 79 7.01 -1.89 -1.48
N CYS A 80 8.04 -1.05 -1.61
CA CYS A 80 9.02 -1.08 -2.69
C CYS A 80 10.40 -0.60 -2.22
N ASP A 81 11.47 -1.12 -2.81
CA ASP A 81 12.86 -0.73 -2.47
C ASP A 81 13.09 0.77 -2.63
N ASN A 82 12.60 1.35 -3.72
CA ASN A 82 12.79 2.77 -3.99
C ASN A 82 12.13 3.66 -2.93
N ALA A 83 11.03 3.22 -2.30
CA ALA A 83 10.46 3.95 -1.17
C ALA A 83 11.32 3.83 0.09
N LYS A 84 11.94 2.67 0.33
CA LYS A 84 12.88 2.50 1.45
C LYS A 84 14.13 3.36 1.29
N GLU A 85 14.66 3.45 0.06
CA GLU A 85 15.91 4.16 -0.25
C GLU A 85 15.73 5.67 -0.42
N ARG A 86 14.61 6.11 -1.01
CA ARG A 86 14.32 7.53 -1.23
C ARG A 86 13.49 8.16 -0.14
N CYS A 87 13.08 7.41 0.89
CA CYS A 87 12.28 8.03 1.95
C CYS A 87 13.12 9.17 2.54
N PRO A 88 12.65 10.44 2.43
CA PRO A 88 13.25 11.49 3.24
C PRO A 88 13.18 11.03 4.69
N TYR A 89 14.10 11.52 5.52
CA TYR A 89 14.07 11.27 6.95
C TYR A 89 12.65 11.53 7.46
N PHE A 90 11.92 10.45 7.75
CA PHE A 90 10.57 10.49 8.30
C PHE A 90 10.74 10.29 9.81
N PRO A 91 10.70 11.38 10.61
CA PRO A 91 10.93 11.31 12.03
C PRO A 91 9.79 10.54 12.68
N THR A 92 10.04 9.26 12.97
CA THR A 92 9.04 8.38 13.58
C THR A 92 9.70 7.34 14.45
N GLU A 93 9.09 7.10 15.61
CA GLU A 93 9.38 5.99 16.51
C GLU A 93 8.64 4.70 16.11
N ALA A 94 7.90 4.73 14.99
CA ALA A 94 7.16 3.59 14.47
C ALA A 94 8.06 2.38 14.22
N LYS A 95 7.52 1.18 14.46
CA LYS A 95 8.14 -0.06 14.00
C LYS A 95 8.11 -0.11 12.47
N LYS A 96 9.28 -0.26 11.87
CA LYS A 96 9.44 -0.24 10.41
C LYS A 96 9.46 -1.65 9.84
N PHE A 97 8.63 -1.88 8.84
CA PHE A 97 8.55 -3.11 8.08
C PHE A 97 8.88 -2.83 6.61
N HIS A 98 9.42 -3.83 5.94
CA HIS A 98 9.75 -3.73 4.53
C HIS A 98 9.43 -5.04 3.82
N TYR A 99 8.77 -4.93 2.68
CA TYR A 99 8.57 -6.03 1.76
C TYR A 99 8.53 -5.49 0.34
N ASN A 100 9.42 -5.95 -0.53
CA ASN A 100 9.45 -5.49 -1.90
C ASN A 100 8.50 -6.30 -2.78
N PHE A 101 7.40 -5.67 -3.23
CA PHE A 101 6.49 -6.31 -4.19
C PHE A 101 6.86 -5.93 -5.63
N PRO A 102 6.72 -6.86 -6.60
CA PRO A 102 6.82 -6.55 -8.02
C PRO A 102 5.88 -5.41 -8.39
N ASP A 103 6.31 -4.53 -9.30
CA ASP A 103 5.47 -3.42 -9.77
C ASP A 103 4.61 -3.88 -10.95
N PRO A 104 3.29 -4.12 -10.77
CA PRO A 104 2.46 -4.63 -11.83
C PRO A 104 2.26 -3.58 -12.94
N ALA A 105 2.50 -2.29 -12.66
CA ALA A 105 2.43 -1.24 -13.68
C ALA A 105 3.62 -1.24 -14.65
N LYS A 106 4.72 -1.91 -14.31
CA LYS A 106 5.91 -2.05 -15.19
C LYS A 106 5.87 -3.30 -16.05
N PHE A 107 4.90 -4.18 -15.84
CA PHE A 107 4.75 -5.40 -16.62
C PHE A 107 4.45 -5.06 -18.08
N GLN A 108 5.14 -5.73 -18.99
CA GLN A 108 4.96 -5.60 -20.44
C GLN A 108 4.33 -6.88 -20.96
N GLY A 109 3.08 -6.76 -21.39
CA GLY A 109 2.30 -7.86 -21.97
C GLY A 109 0.99 -7.29 -22.50
N ASP A 110 0.13 -8.17 -22.99
CA ASP A 110 -1.19 -7.76 -23.44
C ASP A 110 -2.12 -7.40 -22.26
N VAL A 111 -3.37 -7.05 -22.59
CA VAL A 111 -4.36 -6.61 -21.60
C VAL A 111 -4.69 -7.71 -20.59
N GLU A 112 -4.78 -8.97 -21.03
CA GLU A 112 -5.14 -10.09 -20.15
C GLU A 112 -3.94 -10.52 -19.31
N GLU A 113 -2.75 -10.58 -19.89
CA GLU A 113 -1.50 -10.83 -19.15
C GLU A 113 -1.28 -9.76 -18.08
N THR A 114 -1.55 -8.49 -18.40
CA THR A 114 -1.48 -7.40 -17.41
C THR A 114 -2.46 -7.61 -16.26
N LYS A 115 -3.70 -8.00 -16.53
CA LYS A 115 -4.68 -8.30 -15.46
C LYS A 115 -4.22 -9.45 -14.59
N VAL A 116 -3.68 -10.51 -15.19
CA VAL A 116 -3.12 -11.65 -14.45
C VAL A 116 -1.99 -11.21 -13.53
N GLU A 117 -1.09 -10.34 -14.01
CA GLU A 117 0.00 -9.82 -13.18
C GLU A 117 -0.52 -8.94 -12.03
N PHE A 118 -1.50 -8.07 -12.28
CA PHE A 118 -2.14 -7.28 -11.22
C PHE A 118 -2.78 -8.18 -10.15
N ARG A 119 -3.49 -9.25 -10.54
CA ARG A 119 -4.06 -10.24 -9.62
C ARG A 119 -2.99 -10.97 -8.82
N ARG A 120 -1.88 -11.36 -9.47
CA ARG A 120 -0.75 -12.03 -8.82
C ARG A 120 -0.15 -11.15 -7.74
N VAL A 121 0.16 -9.89 -8.06
CA VAL A 121 0.71 -8.93 -7.08
C VAL A 121 -0.31 -8.61 -5.99
N ARG A 122 -1.59 -8.45 -6.33
CA ARG A 122 -2.68 -8.30 -5.35
C ARG A 122 -2.68 -9.44 -4.35
N GLY A 123 -2.59 -10.69 -4.80
CA GLY A 123 -2.53 -11.87 -3.95
C GLY A 123 -1.34 -11.87 -2.99
N LEU A 124 -0.14 -11.50 -3.47
CA LEU A 124 1.04 -11.37 -2.61
C LEU A 124 0.84 -10.31 -1.50
N ILE A 125 0.27 -9.16 -1.86
CA ILE A 125 0.01 -8.08 -0.91
C ILE A 125 -1.07 -8.53 0.10
N LYS A 126 -2.14 -9.20 -0.36
CA LYS A 126 -3.20 -9.74 0.51
C LYS A 126 -2.63 -10.65 1.60
N GLU A 127 -1.81 -11.63 1.21
CA GLU A 127 -1.19 -12.57 2.13
C GLU A 127 -0.30 -11.87 3.16
N TYR A 128 0.52 -10.92 2.70
CA TYR A 128 1.35 -10.10 3.58
C TYR A 128 0.53 -9.29 4.57
N CYS A 129 -0.49 -8.56 4.09
CA CYS A 129 -1.35 -7.72 4.93
C CYS A 129 -2.12 -8.53 5.97
N ARG A 130 -2.66 -9.70 5.59
CA ARG A 130 -3.32 -10.61 6.51
C ARG A 130 -2.39 -11.04 7.64
N LYS A 131 -1.21 -11.56 7.28
CA LYS A 131 -0.21 -12.00 8.26
C LYS A 131 0.27 -10.86 9.15
N PHE A 132 0.49 -9.67 8.57
CA PHE A 132 0.88 -8.49 9.34
C PHE A 132 -0.15 -8.16 10.42
N VAL A 133 -1.44 -8.15 10.08
CA VAL A 133 -2.52 -7.88 11.03
C VAL A 133 -2.58 -8.95 12.11
N GLU A 134 -2.53 -10.24 11.75
CA GLU A 134 -2.52 -11.36 12.71
C GLU A 134 -1.37 -11.27 13.71
N ASP A 135 -0.18 -10.88 13.26
CA ASP A 135 1.03 -10.84 14.09
C ASP A 135 1.15 -9.56 14.94
N ASN A 136 0.45 -8.46 14.61
CA ASN A 136 0.70 -7.13 15.19
C ASN A 136 -0.53 -6.40 15.75
N LEU A 137 -1.78 -6.83 15.47
CA LEU A 137 -3.02 -6.13 15.87
C LEU A 137 -4.04 -7.03 16.59
#